data_AF-A0A354X249-F1
#
_entry.id   AF-A0A354X249-F1
#
_cell.length_a   1.000
_cell.length_b   1.000
_cell.length_c   1.000
_cell.angle_alpha   90.00
_cell.angle_beta   90.00
_cell.angle_gamma   90.00
#
_symmetry.space_group_name_H-M   'P 1'
#
loop_
_entity.id
_entity.type
_entity.pdbx_description
1 polymer ?
#
loop_
_entity_poly.entity_id
_entity_poly.type
_entity_poly.pdbx_seq_one_letter_code
_entity_poly.pdbx_strand_id
1 'polypeptide(L)' 'GVERIFPMNSPFIDSITLNSEGKVRRAKLYYLRALRGKAARIKKKVY' A
#
# COMPACT_ATOMS: atom_id res chain seq x y z
N GLY A 1 -0.33 12.49 2.35
CA GLY A 1 0.56 11.33 2.61
C GLY A 1 1.74 11.42 1.67
N VAL A 2 2.80 10.64 1.93
CA VAL A 2 4.01 10.59 1.09
C VAL A 2 4.05 9.25 0.36
N GLU A 3 4.30 9.27 -0.94
CA GLU A 3 4.59 8.06 -1.72
C GLU A 3 6.09 7.77 -1.70
N ARG A 4 6.48 6.51 -1.51
CA ARG A 4 7.87 6.06 -1.55
C ARG A 4 7.99 4.83 -2.44
N ILE A 5 9.08 4.76 -3.18
CA ILE A 5 9.46 3.60 -4.00
C ILE A 5 10.68 2.97 -3.33
N PHE A 6 10.59 1.69 -2.99
CA PHE A 6 11.68 0.94 -2.36
C PHE A 6 12.30 -0.02 -3.38
N PRO A 7 13.60 0.09 -3.68
CA PRO A 7 14.32 -0.91 -4.48
C PRO A 7 14.45 -2.23 -3.70
N MET A 8 14.22 -3.37 -4.37
CA MET A 8 14.27 -4.69 -3.70
C MET A 8 15.67 -5.12 -3.24
N ASN A 9 16.73 -4.72 -3.94
CA ASN A 9 18.10 -5.17 -3.68
C ASN A 9 18.96 -4.07 -3.02
N SER A 10 18.36 -3.18 -2.24
CA SER A 10 19.11 -2.12 -1.57
C SER A 10 19.75 -2.62 -0.27
N PRO A 11 21.04 -2.31 -0.02
CA PRO A 11 21.71 -2.65 1.23
C PRO A 11 21.16 -1.89 2.45
N PHE A 12 20.36 -0.84 2.22
CA PHE A 12 19.75 -0.03 3.28
C PHE A 12 18.42 -0.61 3.80
N ILE A 13 17.91 -1.70 3.21
CA ILE A 13 16.66 -2.35 3.59
C ILE A 13 16.98 -3.74 4.11
N ASP A 14 16.65 -3.99 5.37
CA ASP A 14 16.87 -5.29 6.02
C ASP A 14 15.84 -6.34 5.55
N SER A 15 14.54 -6.07 5.74
CA SER A 15 13.47 -6.97 5.33
C SER A 15 12.15 -6.25 5.04
N ILE A 16 11.31 -6.88 4.22
CA ILE A 16 9.95 -6.42 3.91
C ILE A 16 8.97 -7.45 4.48
N THR A 17 8.22 -7.07 5.52
CA THR A 17 7.21 -7.91 6.15
C THR A 17 5.80 -7.41 5.85
N LEU A 18 4.84 -8.34 5.75
CA LEU A 18 3.44 -7.99 5.50
C LEU A 18 2.74 -7.64 6.81
N ASN A 19 2.45 -6.36 7.02
CA ASN A 19 1.71 -5.91 8.21
C ASN A 19 0.20 -6.18 8.09
N SER A 20 -0.39 -5.96 6.92
CA SER A 20 -1.83 -6.19 6.71
C SER A 20 -2.17 -6.36 5.23
N GLU A 21 -3.16 -7.20 4.93
CA GLU A 21 -3.69 -7.40 3.58
C GLU A 21 -5.00 -6.62 3.39
N GLY A 22 -5.06 -5.79 2.35
CA GLY A 22 -6.25 -5.03 1.97
C GLY A 22 -7.01 -5.69 0.82
N LYS A 23 -8.35 -5.64 0.86
CA LYS A 23 -9.19 -6.10 -0.26
C LYS A 23 -9.26 -5.02 -1.33
N VAL A 24 -8.60 -5.26 -2.46
CA VAL A 24 -8.57 -4.34 -3.63
C VAL A 24 -8.95 -5.08 -4.91
N ARG A 25 -9.47 -4.34 -5.89
CA ARG A 25 -9.88 -4.90 -7.21
C ARG A 25 -8.89 -4.58 -8.33
N ARG A 26 -8.01 -3.59 -8.13
CA ARG A 26 -7.05 -3.09 -9.13
C ARG A 26 -5.63 -3.38 -8.66
N ALA A 27 -4.75 -3.77 -9.59
CA ALA A 27 -3.34 -3.99 -9.30
C ALA A 27 -2.58 -2.69 -8.96
N LYS A 28 -2.91 -1.58 -9.65
CA LYS A 28 -2.34 -0.26 -9.39
C LYS A 28 -3.33 0.61 -8.62
N LEU A 29 -2.88 1.19 -7.50
CA LEU A 29 -3.72 1.95 -6.57
C LEU A 29 -3.65 3.48 -6.78
N TYR A 30 -3.34 3.95 -7.99
CA TYR A 30 -3.21 5.39 -8.27
C TYR A 30 -4.48 6.20 -8.02
N TYR A 31 -5.66 5.56 -8.06
CA TYR A 31 -6.93 6.22 -7.74
C TYR A 31 -6.96 6.75 -6.30
N LEU A 32 -6.16 6.19 -5.38
CA LEU A 32 -6.05 6.69 -4.01
C LEU A 32 -5.41 8.07 -3.93
N ARG A 33 -4.62 8.49 -4.93
CA ARG A 33 -3.97 9.82 -4.98
C ARG A 33 -4.98 10.96 -4.96
N ALA A 34 -6.13 10.75 -5.59
CA ALA A 34 -7.20 11.74 -5.65
C ALA A 34 -8.12 11.70 -4.42
N LEU A 35 -8.08 10.62 -3.62
CA LEU A 35 -8.95 10.42 -2.47
C LEU A 35 -8.30 10.92 -1.17
N ARG A 36 -9.12 11.39 -0.23
CA ARG A 36 -8.67 11.84 1.09
C ARG A 36 -9.59 11.35 2.21
N GLY A 37 -9.07 11.32 3.43
CA GLY A 37 -9.84 10.94 4.63
C GLY A 37 -10.41 9.53 4.55
N LYS A 38 -11.68 9.37 4.96
CA LYS A 38 -12.37 8.07 5.01
C LYS A 38 -12.45 7.37 3.65
N ALA A 39 -12.51 8.13 2.55
CA ALA A 39 -12.64 7.59 1.20
C ALA A 39 -11.37 6.87 0.70
N ALA A 40 -10.20 7.25 1.20
CA ALA A 40 -8.93 6.60 0.84
C ALA A 40 -8.65 5.31 1.63
N ARG A 41 -9.51 4.97 2.62
CA ARG A 41 -9.27 3.83 3.51
C ARG A 41 -9.65 2.51 2.83
N ILE A 42 -8.68 1.63 2.66
CA ILE A 42 -8.90 0.27 2.16
C ILE A 42 -9.36 -0.64 3.31
N LYS A 43 -10.37 -1.47 3.07
CA LYS A 43 -10.84 -2.48 4.04
C LYS A 43 -9.86 -3.65 4.09
N LYS A 44 -9.62 -4.19 5.28
CA LYS A 44 -8.84 -5.43 5.45
C LYS A 44 -9.53 -6.58 4.73
N LYS A 45 -8.74 -7.49 4.16
CA LYS A 45 -9.27 -8.75 3.65
C LYS A 45 -9.71 -9.61 4.84
N VAL A 46 -10.99 -9.98 4.86
CA VAL A 46 -11.57 -10.93 5.83
C VAL A 46 -11.77 -12.21 5.05
N TYR A 47 -11.24 -13.31 5.58
CA TYR A 47 -11.42 -14.66 5.05
C TYR A 47 -12.77 -15.20 5.50
#